data_AF-A0A4R2BV09-F1
#
_entry.id   AF-A0A4R2BV09-F1
#
_cell.length_a   1.000
_cell.length_b   1.000
_cell.length_c   1.000
_cell.angle_alpha   90.00
_cell.angle_beta   90.00
_cell.angle_gamma   90.00
#
_symmetry.space_group_name_H-M   'P 1'
#
loop_
_entity.id
_entity.type
_entity.pdbx_description
1 polymer ?
#
loop_
_entity_poly.entity_id
_entity_poly.type
_entity_poly.pdbx_seq_one_letter_code
_entity_poly.pdbx_strand_id
1 'polypeptide(L)' 'MVYPALIASISDHAHPTWRANALGTYRFWRDIGCAAGVLVAGVLADAINLNSTIIAAAVLTAGSGLLAAL' A
#
# COMPACT_ATOMS: atom_id res chain seq x y z
N MET A 1 5.94 -14.07 4.44
CA MET A 1 6.44 -13.52 3.16
C MET A 1 5.24 -13.00 2.37
N VAL A 2 4.80 -11.76 2.60
CA VAL A 2 3.58 -11.19 1.96
C VAL A 2 3.83 -10.77 0.51
N TYR A 3 4.99 -10.16 0.24
CA TYR A 3 5.34 -9.66 -1.10
C TYR A 3 5.35 -10.74 -2.20
N PRO A 4 5.94 -11.94 -2.01
CA PRO A 4 5.88 -13.00 -3.02
C PRO A 4 4.45 -13.49 -3.31
N ALA A 5 3.59 -13.54 -2.30
CA ALA A 5 2.20 -13.96 -2.49
C ALA A 5 1.39 -12.92 -3.28
N LEU A 6 1.58 -11.62 -2.99
CA LEU A 6 0.89 -10.54 -3.70
C LEU A 6 1.34 -10.43 -5.17
N ILE A 7 2.64 -10.57 -5.44
CA ILE A 7 3.13 -10.46 -6.82
C ILE A 7 2.73 -11.69 -7.66
N ALA A 8 2.60 -12.86 -7.03
CA ALA A 8 2.06 -14.06 -7.66
C ALA A 8 0.58 -13.88 -8.00
N SER A 9 -0.25 -13.42 -7.04
CA SER A 9 -1.68 -13.24 -7.29
C SER A 9 -1.97 -12.24 -8.42
N ILE A 10 -1.19 -11.16 -8.52
CA ILE A 10 -1.27 -10.20 -9.63
C ILE A 10 -0.87 -10.86 -10.95
N SER A 11 0.16 -11.71 -10.94
CA SER A 11 0.63 -12.40 -12.14
C SER A 11 -0.38 -13.42 -12.67
N ASP A 12 -1.11 -14.09 -11.76
CA ASP A 12 -2.14 -15.08 -12.08
C ASP A 12 -3.34 -14.44 -12.79
N HIS A 13 -3.69 -13.20 -12.45
CA HIS A 13 -4.80 -12.47 -13.06
C HIS A 13 -4.42 -11.66 -14.31
N ALA A 14 -3.12 -11.37 -14.50
CA ALA A 14 -2.65 -10.59 -15.64
C ALA A 14 -2.40 -11.48 -16.86
N HIS A 15 -3.06 -11.18 -17.99
CA HIS A 15 -2.82 -11.88 -19.25
C HIS A 15 -1.36 -11.65 -19.72
N PRO A 16 -0.71 -12.65 -20.35
CA PRO A 16 0.72 -12.59 -20.68
C PRO A 16 1.15 -11.34 -21.46
N THR A 17 0.28 -10.83 -22.33
CA THR A 17 0.56 -9.65 -23.18
C THR A 17 0.76 -8.34 -22.41
N TRP A 18 0.25 -8.22 -21.18
CA TRP A 18 0.30 -6.98 -20.39
C TRP A 18 0.77 -7.19 -18.95
N ARG A 19 1.18 -8.42 -18.60
CA ARG A 19 1.70 -8.77 -17.27
C ARG A 19 2.86 -7.88 -16.82
N ALA A 20 3.75 -7.50 -17.73
CA ALA A 20 4.84 -6.57 -17.43
C ALA A 20 4.34 -5.20 -16.95
N ASN A 21 3.26 -4.69 -17.56
CA ASN A 21 2.65 -3.41 -17.17
C ASN A 21 1.95 -3.53 -15.81
N ALA A 22 1.16 -4.60 -15.59
CA ALA A 22 0.51 -4.85 -14.30
C ALA A 22 1.50 -4.93 -13.13
N LEU A 23 2.61 -5.65 -13.32
CA LEU A 23 3.68 -5.74 -12.33
C LEU A 23 4.42 -4.41 -12.14
N GLY A 24 4.56 -3.62 -13.20
CA GLY A 24 5.11 -2.26 -13.14
C GLY A 24 4.24 -1.33 -12.28
N THR A 25 2.92 -1.33 -12.52
CA THR A 25 1.95 -0.57 -11.71
C THR A 25 1.98 -0.98 -10.25
N TYR A 26 2.05 -2.28 -9.95
CA TYR A 26 2.17 -2.76 -8.57
C TYR A 26 3.41 -2.22 -7.86
N ARG A 27 4.57 -2.30 -8.52
CA ARG A 27 5.84 -1.78 -7.96
C ARG A 27 5.78 -0.28 -7.78
N PHE A 28 5.25 0.45 -8.76
CA PHE A 28 5.07 1.89 -8.68
C PHE A 28 4.28 2.28 -7.43
N TRP A 29 3.10 1.67 -7.21
CA TRP A 29 2.26 1.95 -6.03
C TRP A 29 2.95 1.58 -4.72
N ARG A 30 3.67 0.45 -4.69
CA ARG A 30 4.44 0.04 -3.50
C ARG A 30 5.52 1.06 -3.15
N ASP A 31 6.29 1.50 -4.14
CA ASP A 31 7.45 2.34 -3.92
C ASP A 31 7.06 3.80 -3.62
N ILE A 32 6.06 4.33 -4.33
CA ILE A 32 5.53 5.67 -4.05
C ILE A 32 4.83 5.74 -2.69
N GLY A 33 4.19 4.65 -2.27
CA GLY A 33 3.51 4.55 -0.98
C GLY A 33 4.45 4.79 0.21
N CYS A 34 5.71 4.34 0.13
CA CYS A 34 6.71 4.60 1.16
C CYS A 34 7.04 6.10 1.27
N ALA A 35 7.23 6.79 0.15
CA ALA A 35 7.52 8.23 0.15
C ALA A 35 6.30 9.06 0.59
N ALA A 36 5.14 8.78 0.00
CA ALA A 36 3.89 9.47 0.32
C ALA A 36 3.48 9.23 1.78
N GLY A 37 3.65 8.03 2.30
CA GLY A 37 3.33 7.68 3.69
C GLY A 37 4.15 8.50 4.69
N VAL A 38 5.46 8.66 4.47
CA VAL A 38 6.32 9.48 5.33
C VAL A 38 5.90 10.95 5.30
N LEU A 39 5.60 11.49 4.11
CA LEU A 39 5.16 12.88 3.96
C LEU A 39 3.82 13.11 4.68
N VAL A 40 2.84 12.24 4.46
CA VAL A 40 1.53 12.34 5.10
C VAL A 40 1.66 12.20 6.62
N ALA A 41 2.42 11.21 7.10
CA ALA A 41 2.63 11.01 8.54
C ALA A 41 3.35 12.19 9.19
N GLY A 42 4.36 12.77 8.52
CA GLY A 42 5.07 13.96 9.00
C GLY A 42 4.15 15.17 9.14
N VAL A 43 3.35 15.46 8.10
CA VAL A 43 2.37 16.56 8.13
C VAL A 43 1.31 16.34 9.21
N LEU A 44 0.81 15.10 9.36
CA LEU A 44 -0.22 14.79 10.34
C LEU A 44 0.29 14.89 11.78
N ALA A 45 1.55 14.48 12.01
CA ALA A 45 2.19 14.56 13.31
C ALA A 45 2.44 16.01 13.74
N ASP A 46 2.81 16.88 12.80
CA ASP A 46 3.03 18.31 13.02
C ASP A 46 1.70 19.06 13.23
N ALA A 47 0.68 18.76 12.42
CA ALA A 47 -0.60 19.48 12.46
C ALA A 47 -1.53 19.08 13.63
N ILE A 48 -1.49 17.80 14.06
CA ILE A 48 -2.45 17.26 15.04
C ILE A 48 -1.73 16.83 16.31
N ASN A 49 -0.99 15.72 16.21
CA ASN A 49 -0.08 15.15 17.21
C ASN A 49 0.33 13.73 16.77
N LEU A 50 1.37 13.20 17.44
CA LEU A 50 1.91 11.88 17.15
C LEU A 50 0.91 10.73 17.41
N ASN A 51 0.11 10.81 18.48
CA ASN A 51 -0.84 9.76 18.86
C ASN A 51 -1.90 9.56 17.75
N SER A 52 -2.52 10.66 17.32
CA SER A 52 -3.54 10.65 16.26
C SER A 52 -2.97 10.15 14.93
N THR A 53 -1.68 10.45 14.66
CA THR A 53 -0.99 9.96 13.46
C THR A 53 -0.81 8.44 13.47
N ILE A 54 -0.43 7.87 14.62
CA ILE A 54 -0.30 6.42 14.78
C ILE A 54 -1.67 5.75 14.64
N ILE A 55 -2.71 6.30 15.26
CA ILE A 55 -4.08 5.77 15.14
C ILE A 55 -4.55 5.82 13.68
N ALA A 56 -4.30 6.92 12.97
CA ALA A 56 -4.66 7.04 11.55
C ALA A 56 -3.96 5.96 10.70
N ALA A 57 -2.66 5.73 10.91
CA ALA A 57 -1.93 4.67 10.21
C ALA A 57 -2.48 3.27 10.54
N ALA A 58 -2.84 3.02 11.80
CA ALA A 58 -3.43 1.75 12.23
C ALA A 58 -4.80 1.51 11.58
N VAL A 59 -5.69 2.50 11.60
CA VAL A 59 -7.02 2.42 10.98
C VAL A 59 -6.90 2.23 9.47
N LEU A 60 -6.00 2.95 8.81
CA LEU A 60 -5.78 2.81 7.37
C LEU A 60 -5.28 1.40 7.01
N THR A 61 -4.34 0.86 7.78
CA THR A 61 -3.80 -0.49 7.56
C THR A 61 -4.88 -1.56 7.81
N ALA A 62 -5.62 -1.45 8.92
CA ALA A 62 -6.70 -2.36 9.26
C ALA A 62 -7.84 -2.32 8.23
N GLY A 63 -8.26 -1.12 7.82
CA GLY A 63 -9.28 -0.93 6.79
C GLY A 63 -8.85 -1.51 5.44
N SER A 64 -7.59 -1.32 5.05
CA SER A 64 -7.04 -1.92 3.82
C SER A 64 -7.05 -3.44 3.86
N GLY A 65 -6.70 -4.03 5.01
CA GLY A 65 -6.76 -5.48 5.21
C GLY A 65 -8.17 -6.03 5.15
N LEU A 66 -9.14 -5.31 5.74
CA LEU A 66 -10.55 -5.69 5.69
C LEU A 66 -11.10 -5.62 4.26
N LEU A 67 -10.80 -4.55 3.52
CA LEU A 67 -11.19 -4.41 2.12
C LEU A 67 -10.61 -5.52 1.23
N ALA A 68 -9.40 -6.01 1.51
CA ALA A 68 -8.80 -7.10 0.76
C ALA A 68 -9.36 -8.49 1.13
N ALA A 69 -10.01 -8.61 2.29
CA ALA A 69 -10.62 -9.85 2.77
C ALA A 69 -12.07 -10.03 2.30
N LEU A 70 -12.72 -8.94 1.90
CA LEU A 70 -14.07 -8.90 1.31
C LEU A 70 -14.01 -9.21 -0.18
#